data_AF-A0A671QUK0-F1
#
_entry.id   AF-A0A671QUK0-F1
#
_cell.length_a   1.000
_cell.length_b   1.000
_cell.length_c   1.000
_cell.angle_alpha   90.00
_cell.angle_beta   90.00
_cell.angle_gamma   90.00
#
_symmetry.space_group_name_H-M   'P 1'
#
loop_
_entity.id
_entity.type
_entity.pdbx_description
1 polymer ?
#
loop_
_entity_poly.entity_id
_entity_poly.type
_entity_poly.pdbx_seq_one_letter_code
_entity_poly.pdbx_strand_id
1 'polypeptide(L)'
;MTDTRRRVKVYTLNEDRQWDDRGTGHVSSAYVERLKGMSLLVRAESDGSLLLESKINPNTAYQKQQDTLIVWSEAENYDLALSFQEKAGCDEIWEKICQVTYAVRLAMCHCGFSIDQHRSFQIDCILSRKPCLQRMQ
;
A
#
# COMPACT_ATOMS: atom_id res chain seq x y z
N MET A 1 16.89 20.14 -5.94
CA MET A 1 16.53 18.78 -6.40
C MET A 1 15.08 18.57 -6.04
N THR A 2 14.22 18.36 -7.03
CA THR A 2 12.81 17.97 -6.82
C THR A 2 12.77 16.58 -6.18
N ASP A 3 12.01 16.38 -5.10
CA ASP A 3 11.89 15.08 -4.40
C ASP A 3 11.10 14.09 -5.26
N THR A 4 11.73 13.53 -6.29
CA THR A 4 11.10 12.56 -7.21
C THR A 4 10.72 11.26 -6.52
N ARG A 5 11.35 10.98 -5.38
CA ARG A 5 11.18 9.75 -4.62
C ARG A 5 9.73 9.52 -4.22
N ARG A 6 9.01 10.58 -3.85
CA ARG A 6 7.61 10.52 -3.42
C ARG A 6 6.63 10.97 -4.50
N ARG A 7 7.12 11.22 -5.72
CA ARG A 7 6.28 11.70 -6.81
C ARG A 7 5.43 10.57 -7.38
N VAL A 8 4.12 10.80 -7.42
CA VAL A 8 3.12 9.82 -7.84
C VAL A 8 2.09 10.45 -8.75
N LYS A 9 1.52 9.64 -9.65
CA LYS A 9 0.25 9.93 -10.33
C LYS A 9 -0.88 9.19 -9.65
N VAL A 10 -1.98 9.88 -9.43
CA VAL A 10 -3.20 9.31 -8.85
C VAL A 10 -4.15 8.97 -9.99
N TYR A 11 -4.71 7.77 -9.98
CA TYR A 11 -5.74 7.36 -10.93
C TYR A 11 -6.98 6.85 -10.22
N THR A 12 -8.13 7.05 -10.85
CA THR A 12 -9.41 6.42 -10.47
C THR A 12 -10.01 5.68 -11.63
N LEU A 13 -10.59 4.51 -11.34
CA LEU A 13 -11.36 3.78 -12.34
C LEU A 13 -12.74 4.41 -12.49
N ASN A 14 -13.12 4.74 -13.72
CA ASN A 14 -14.44 5.29 -14.05
C ASN A 14 -15.46 4.19 -14.42
N GLU A 15 -16.70 4.59 -14.72
CA GLU A 15 -17.81 3.68 -15.06
C GLU A 15 -17.51 2.84 -16.33
N ASP A 16 -16.74 3.39 -17.26
CA ASP A 16 -16.27 2.71 -18.49
C ASP A 16 -15.10 1.74 -18.24
N ARG A 17 -14.71 1.53 -16.98
CA ARG A 17 -13.55 0.72 -16.57
C ARG A 17 -12.23 1.23 -17.14
N GLN A 18 -12.11 2.55 -17.31
CA GLN A 18 -10.88 3.22 -17.73
C GLN A 18 -10.27 4.00 -16.56
N TRP A 19 -8.93 4.09 -16.55
CA TRP A 19 -8.20 4.80 -15.52
C TRP A 19 -8.07 6.29 -15.89
N ASP A 20 -8.76 7.15 -15.15
CA ASP A 20 -8.67 8.60 -15.26
C ASP A 20 -7.50 9.14 -14.43
N ASP A 21 -6.65 9.98 -15.03
CA ASP A 21 -5.57 10.69 -14.34
C ASP A 21 -6.17 11.84 -13.50
N ARG A 22 -6.05 11.71 -12.17
CA ARG A 22 -6.49 12.73 -11.20
C ARG A 22 -5.46 13.83 -10.99
N GLY A 23 -4.23 13.65 -11.47
CA GLY A 23 -3.12 14.58 -11.30
C GLY A 23 -1.85 13.92 -10.77
N THR A 24 -0.80 14.73 -10.76
CA THR A 24 0.52 14.35 -10.24
C THR A 24 0.81 15.10 -8.93
N GLY A 25 1.36 14.38 -7.96
CA GLY A 25 1.58 14.89 -6.62
C GLY A 25 2.68 14.18 -5.85
N HIS A 26 2.87 14.58 -4.60
CA HIS A 26 3.80 13.93 -3.66
C HIS A 26 3.00 13.16 -2.61
N VAL A 27 3.28 11.86 -2.49
CA VAL A 27 2.64 10.99 -1.51
C VAL A 27 3.33 11.06 -0.16
N SER A 28 2.52 11.02 0.90
CA SER A 28 2.95 10.92 2.29
C SER A 28 2.00 10.00 3.04
N SER A 29 2.47 9.47 4.16
CA SER A 29 1.63 8.67 5.08
C SER A 29 1.65 9.33 6.45
N ALA A 30 0.47 9.60 7.01
CA ALA A 30 0.34 10.25 8.31
C ALA A 30 -0.91 9.76 9.03
N TYR A 31 -0.89 9.82 10.37
CA TYR A 31 -2.09 9.57 11.16
C TYR A 31 -3.05 10.77 11.04
N VAL A 32 -4.28 10.51 10.60
CA VAL A 32 -5.29 11.55 10.41
C VAL A 32 -6.36 11.41 11.48
N GLU A 33 -6.43 12.39 12.37
CA GLU A 33 -7.28 12.36 13.57
C GLU A 33 -8.77 12.13 13.23
N ARG A 34 -9.30 12.85 12.23
CA ARG A 34 -10.70 12.72 11.79
C ARG A 34 -11.04 11.34 11.23
N LEU A 35 -10.06 10.62 10.68
CA LEU A 35 -10.22 9.24 10.17
C LEU A 35 -9.85 8.18 11.22
N LYS A 36 -9.28 8.60 12.37
CA LYS A 36 -8.77 7.73 13.44
C LYS A 36 -7.91 6.59 12.88
N GLY A 37 -6.90 6.94 12.08
CA GLY A 37 -6.04 5.94 11.46
C GLY A 37 -4.95 6.50 10.57
N MET A 38 -3.98 5.64 10.26
CA MET A 38 -2.96 5.92 9.27
C MET A 38 -3.60 6.09 7.90
N SER A 39 -3.25 7.16 7.20
CA SER A 39 -3.85 7.51 5.90
C SER A 39 -2.76 7.87 4.89
N LEU A 40 -3.04 7.58 3.62
CA LEU A 40 -2.27 8.02 2.47
C LEU A 40 -2.78 9.39 2.04
N LEU A 41 -1.84 10.33 1.88
CA LEU A 41 -2.10 11.71 1.52
C LEU A 41 -1.26 12.04 0.28
N VAL A 42 -1.89 12.50 -0.80
CA VAL A 42 -1.17 12.99 -1.99
C VAL A 42 -1.45 14.47 -2.16
N ARG A 43 -0.39 15.28 -2.19
CA ARG A 43 -0.48 16.72 -2.45
C ARG A 43 -0.09 17.05 -3.89
N ALA A 44 -0.91 17.83 -4.58
CA ALA A 44 -0.68 18.25 -5.95
C ALA A 44 0.64 19.00 -6.10
N GLU A 45 1.36 18.77 -7.20
CA GLU A 45 2.53 19.57 -7.54
C GLU A 45 2.16 20.98 -8.01
N SER A 46 0.95 21.16 -8.55
CA SER A 46 0.51 22.41 -9.16
C SER A 46 0.26 23.52 -8.15
N ASP A 47 -0.45 23.21 -7.06
CA ASP A 47 -0.92 24.20 -6.08
C ASP A 47 -0.82 23.72 -4.63
N GLY A 48 -0.34 22.48 -4.39
CA GLY A 48 -0.21 21.91 -3.05
C GLY A 48 -1.52 21.44 -2.41
N SER A 49 -2.64 21.49 -3.15
CA SER A 49 -3.93 20.95 -2.73
C SER A 49 -3.88 19.44 -2.50
N LEU A 50 -4.85 18.92 -1.76
CA LEU A 50 -4.93 17.49 -1.48
C LEU A 50 -5.63 16.77 -2.64
N LEU A 51 -4.88 16.00 -3.43
CA LEU A 51 -5.42 15.18 -4.53
C LEU A 51 -6.07 13.89 -4.04
N LEU A 52 -5.48 13.29 -3.00
CA LEU A 52 -5.95 12.04 -2.43
C LEU A 52 -5.80 12.05 -0.92
N GLU A 53 -6.82 11.51 -0.27
CA GLU A 53 -6.85 11.27 1.17
C GLU A 53 -7.60 9.97 1.43
N SER A 54 -6.87 8.88 1.64
CA SER A 54 -7.44 7.54 1.82
C SER A 54 -6.93 6.92 3.11
N LYS A 55 -7.85 6.39 3.92
CA LYS A 55 -7.48 5.69 5.15
C LYS A 55 -6.92 4.33 4.77
N ILE A 56 -5.78 3.97 5.36
CA ILE A 56 -5.26 2.60 5.21
C ILE A 56 -6.13 1.67 6.05
N ASN A 57 -7.00 0.91 5.39
CA ASN A 57 -7.91 -0.02 6.04
C ASN A 57 -7.32 -1.44 6.03
N PRO A 58 -7.29 -2.14 7.17
CA PRO A 58 -6.70 -3.48 7.24
C PRO A 58 -7.47 -4.53 6.41
N ASN A 59 -8.74 -4.25 6.12
CA ASN A 59 -9.62 -5.13 5.35
C ASN A 59 -9.58 -4.83 3.84
N THR A 60 -8.92 -3.75 3.42
CA THR A 60 -8.80 -3.39 2.00
C THR A 60 -7.72 -4.22 1.32
N ALA A 61 -8.05 -4.75 0.15
CA ALA A 61 -7.14 -5.55 -0.66
C ALA A 61 -6.20 -4.65 -1.48
N TYR A 62 -5.13 -4.16 -0.85
CA TYR A 62 -4.05 -3.46 -1.55
C TYR A 62 -3.22 -4.44 -2.37
N GLN A 63 -2.90 -4.06 -3.60
CA GLN A 63 -2.11 -4.86 -4.54
C GLN A 63 -0.98 -4.02 -5.11
N LYS A 64 0.24 -4.54 -5.06
CA LYS A 64 1.40 -3.94 -5.71
C LYS A 64 1.64 -4.60 -7.06
N GLN A 65 1.73 -3.81 -8.11
CA GLN A 65 1.98 -4.22 -9.49
C GLN A 65 3.24 -3.53 -10.03
N GLN A 66 3.98 -4.22 -10.90
CA GLN A 66 5.14 -3.66 -11.64
C GLN A 66 6.16 -2.90 -10.77
N ASP A 67 6.28 -3.26 -9.50
CA ASP A 67 7.15 -2.64 -8.48
C ASP A 67 6.91 -1.14 -8.17
N THR A 68 6.04 -0.47 -8.91
CA THR A 68 5.85 0.98 -8.91
C THR A 68 4.38 1.39 -8.92
N LEU A 69 3.45 0.44 -8.94
CA LEU A 69 2.02 0.70 -8.95
C LEU A 69 1.37 0.07 -7.73
N ILE A 70 0.56 0.82 -7.00
CA ILE A 70 -0.26 0.31 -5.90
C ILE A 70 -1.73 0.53 -6.28
N VAL A 71 -2.52 -0.53 -6.29
CA VAL A 71 -3.94 -0.51 -6.67
C VAL A 71 -4.78 -1.05 -5.52
N TRP A 72 -5.91 -0.41 -5.23
CA TRP A 72 -6.87 -0.86 -4.22
C TRP A 72 -8.27 -0.32 -4.48
N SER A 73 -9.26 -0.92 -3.82
CA SER A 73 -10.65 -0.49 -3.86
C SER A 73 -11.05 0.09 -2.49
N GLU A 74 -11.47 1.35 -2.44
CA GLU A 74 -11.88 2.01 -1.19
C GLU A 74 -13.32 1.63 -0.79
N ALA A 75 -14.20 1.44 -1.78
CA ALA A 75 -15.61 1.08 -1.64
C ALA A 75 -16.07 0.22 -2.83
N GLU A 76 -17.30 -0.29 -2.79
CA GLU A 76 -17.90 -1.01 -3.92
C GLU A 76 -17.94 -0.10 -5.16
N ASN A 77 -17.08 -0.39 -6.14
CA ASN A 77 -16.88 0.37 -7.40
C ASN A 77 -16.07 1.68 -7.28
N TYR A 78 -15.22 1.83 -6.25
CA TYR A 78 -14.28 2.94 -6.20
C TYR A 78 -12.83 2.45 -6.13
N ASP A 79 -12.28 2.17 -7.32
CA ASP A 79 -10.90 1.71 -7.48
C ASP A 79 -9.94 2.89 -7.67
N LEU A 80 -8.84 2.83 -6.93
CA LEU A 80 -7.77 3.81 -6.90
C LEU A 80 -6.45 3.14 -7.29
N ALA A 81 -5.61 3.89 -7.98
CA ALA A 81 -4.23 3.49 -8.23
C ALA A 81 -3.25 4.64 -8.00
N LEU A 82 -2.10 4.32 -7.42
CA LEU A 82 -0.94 5.20 -7.29
C LEU A 82 0.19 4.65 -8.12
N SER A 83 0.58 5.40 -9.15
CA SER A 83 1.77 5.11 -9.96
C SER A 83 2.91 5.97 -9.47
N PHE A 84 3.93 5.33 -8.94
CA PHE A 84 5.14 5.96 -8.43
C PHE A 84 6.13 6.17 -9.56
N GLN A 85 6.83 7.29 -9.52
CA GLN A 85 7.94 7.53 -10.44
C GLN A 85 9.14 6.64 -10.10
N GLU A 86 9.37 6.37 -8.81
CA GLU A 86 10.50 5.59 -8.33
C GLU A 86 10.06 4.40 -7.48
N LYS A 87 10.67 3.24 -7.71
CA LYS A 87 10.44 2.01 -6.93
C LYS A 87 10.70 2.23 -5.44
N ALA A 88 11.72 3.01 -5.07
CA ALA A 88 12.06 3.27 -3.68
C ALA A 88 10.89 3.93 -2.91
N GLY A 89 10.20 4.89 -3.53
CA GLY A 89 9.00 5.49 -2.93
C GLY A 89 7.82 4.53 -2.85
N CYS A 90 7.66 3.69 -3.87
CA CYS A 90 6.62 2.65 -3.86
C CYS A 90 6.86 1.64 -2.73
N ASP A 91 8.10 1.19 -2.55
CA ASP A 91 8.49 0.27 -1.48
C ASP A 91 8.19 0.90 -0.11
N GLU A 92 8.60 2.16 0.13
CA GLU A 92 8.35 2.86 1.39
C GLU A 92 6.86 2.95 1.75
N ILE A 93 6.01 3.32 0.79
CA ILE A 93 4.56 3.40 1.03
C ILE A 93 3.94 2.00 1.19
N TRP A 94 4.39 1.05 0.38
CA TRP A 94 3.93 -0.34 0.47
C TRP A 94 4.23 -0.94 1.84
N GLU A 95 5.41 -0.72 2.39
CA GLU A 95 5.77 -1.15 3.74
C GLU A 95 4.84 -0.56 4.80
N LYS A 96 4.45 0.72 4.66
CA LYS A 96 3.50 1.37 5.58
C LYS A 96 2.10 0.76 5.49
N ILE A 97 1.62 0.48 4.29
CA ILE A 97 0.34 -0.21 4.08
C ILE A 97 0.40 -1.59 4.73
N CYS A 98 1.46 -2.35 4.46
CA CYS A 98 1.71 -3.68 5.04
C CYS A 98 1.72 -3.65 6.58
N GLN A 99 2.34 -2.65 7.19
CA GLN A 99 2.35 -2.50 8.65
C GLN A 99 0.93 -2.43 9.24
N VAL A 100 0.02 -1.70 8.59
CA VAL A 100 -1.38 -1.56 9.05
C VAL A 100 -2.20 -2.80 8.74
N THR A 101 -2.08 -3.36 7.53
CA THR A 101 -2.88 -4.51 7.08
C THR A 101 -2.49 -5.81 7.77
N TYR A 102 -1.20 -6.02 8.06
CA TYR A 102 -0.73 -7.23 8.74
C TYR A 102 -0.78 -7.15 10.27
N ALA A 103 -0.74 -5.96 10.88
CA ALA A 103 -0.89 -5.82 12.33
C ALA A 103 -2.21 -6.43 12.84
N VAL A 104 -3.31 -6.27 12.09
CA VAL A 104 -4.60 -6.83 12.48
C VAL A 104 -4.66 -8.35 12.23
N ARG A 105 -4.03 -8.87 11.17
CA ARG A 105 -3.90 -10.32 10.93
C ARG A 105 -3.12 -11.03 12.05
N LEU A 106 -2.09 -10.38 12.60
CA LEU A 106 -1.32 -10.88 13.75
C LEU A 106 -2.12 -10.79 15.06
N ALA A 107 -2.86 -9.70 15.29
CA ALA A 107 -3.69 -9.53 16.49
C ALA A 107 -4.90 -10.48 16.52
N MET A 108 -5.51 -10.79 15.37
CA MET A 108 -6.57 -11.82 15.28
C MET A 108 -6.05 -13.23 15.59
N CYS A 109 -4.75 -13.48 15.42
CA CYS A 109 -4.14 -14.75 15.78
C CYS A 109 -4.04 -14.96 17.31
N HIS A 110 -4.25 -13.91 18.12
CA HIS A 110 -4.20 -13.98 19.59
C HIS A 110 -5.56 -14.22 20.27
N CYS A 111 -6.67 -14.26 19.50
CA CYS A 111 -8.01 -14.60 20.00
C CYS A 111 -8.53 -15.90 19.36
N GLY A 112 -7.82 -17.02 19.59
CA GLY A 112 -8.42 -18.35 19.71
C GLY A 112 -9.35 -18.89 18.60
N PHE A 113 -9.16 -18.54 17.33
CA PHE A 113 -9.80 -19.26 16.21
C PHE A 113 -8.72 -19.91 15.33
N SER A 114 -8.59 -21.23 15.45
CA SER A 114 -7.76 -22.04 14.58
C SER A 114 -8.23 -21.88 13.13
N ILE A 115 -7.38 -21.30 12.28
CA ILE A 115 -7.40 -21.56 10.85
C ILE A 115 -6.18 -22.43 10.56
N ASP A 116 -6.45 -23.67 10.22
CA ASP A 116 -5.52 -24.72 9.79
C ASP A 116 -4.29 -24.21 9.00
N GLN A 117 -3.16 -24.16 9.70
CA GLN A 117 -1.94 -24.89 9.39
C GLN A 117 -1.51 -25.02 7.91
N HIS A 118 -1.29 -23.92 7.18
CA HIS A 118 -0.37 -23.94 6.01
C HIS A 118 0.22 -22.58 5.56
N ARG A 119 0.51 -21.64 6.46
CA ARG A 119 1.30 -20.44 6.10
C ARG A 119 2.31 -19.96 7.15
N SER A 120 2.70 -20.83 8.09
CA SER A 120 3.70 -20.49 9.11
C SER A 120 5.16 -20.68 8.68
N PHE A 121 5.45 -20.92 7.39
CA PHE A 121 6.83 -21.12 6.93
C PHE A 121 7.45 -19.94 6.17
N GLN A 122 6.75 -18.81 6.01
CA GLN A 122 7.19 -17.78 5.06
C GLN A 122 7.61 -16.44 5.69
N ILE A 123 7.53 -16.29 7.01
CA ILE A 123 7.93 -15.03 7.67
C ILE A 123 9.45 -14.93 7.88
N ASP A 124 10.21 -16.03 7.85
CA ASP A 124 11.68 -15.98 7.97
C ASP A 124 12.43 -15.67 6.65
N CYS A 125 11.77 -15.72 5.49
CA CYS A 125 12.47 -15.55 4.20
C CYS A 125 12.61 -14.09 3.73
N ILE A 126 11.91 -13.11 4.32
CA ILE A 126 11.87 -11.74 3.76
C ILE A 126 12.95 -10.82 4.36
N LEU A 127 13.48 -11.11 5.55
CA LEU A 127 14.51 -10.26 6.20
C LEU A 127 15.95 -10.74 6.04
N SER A 128 16.20 -11.97 5.56
CA SER A 128 17.55 -12.48 5.36
C SER A 128 17.79 -12.78 3.88
N ARG A 129 18.40 -11.85 3.15
CA ARG A 129 18.94 -12.05 1.79
C ARG A 129 20.08 -13.10 1.81
N LYS A 130 19.77 -14.36 2.10
CA LYS A 130 20.68 -15.49 1.93
C LYS A 130 20.01 -16.53 1.03
N PRO A 131 20.68 -17.03 -0.01
CA PRO A 131 20.20 -18.22 -0.69
C PRO A 131 20.37 -19.40 0.29
N CYS A 132 19.27 -19.88 0.85
CA CYS A 132 19.23 -21.19 1.52
C CYS A 132 19.33 -22.28 0.45
N LEU A 133 20.52 -22.42 -0.16
CA LEU A 133 20.95 -23.76 -0.52
C LEU A 133 21.16 -24.51 0.80
N GLN A 134 20.68 -25.74 0.81
CA GLN A 134 21.07 -26.83 1.69
C GLN A 134 20.17 -27.07 2.91
N ARG A 135 19.20 -27.97 2.70
CA ARG A 135 18.92 -29.03 3.67
C ARG A 135 18.80 -30.38 2.97
N MET A 136 19.70 -31.28 3.38
CA MET A 136 19.52 -32.74 3.51
C MET A 136 19.47 -33.58 2.22
N GLN A 137 20.65 -34.00 1.77
CA GLN A 137 21.17 -35.32 2.18
C GLN A 137 22.50 -35.13 2.89
#